data_AF-A0A8J3N6S5-F1
#
_entry.id   AF-A0A8J3N6S5-F1
#
_cell.length_a   1.000
_cell.length_b   1.000
_cell.length_c   1.000
_cell.angle_alpha   90.00
_cell.angle_beta   90.00
_cell.angle_gamma   90.00
#
_symmetry.space_group_name_H-M   'P 1'
#
loop_
_entity.id
_entity.type
_entity.pdbx_description
1 polymer ?
#
loop_
_entity_poly.entity_id
_entity_poly.type
_entity_poly.pdbx_seq_one_letter_code
_entity_poly.pdbx_strand_id
1 'polypeptide(L)'
;MTLPPDAEIPLSMQDATDFLTLLLSITEMLQLYQECFPEEFAHDEAQQVSIFPEQGHDYSPREVHFFHLVNQHYFPMPLHFLPDDIYGERQLTAFLPIEPMGFDLYEEEQYQELDFGWKLLLYLLGAVDEEWLNTYREYASEELFEVPVSRDAVSEALLLQRCAAQGEPLASFALTVQMLRNNTDSVWLNVTMEDVCRDFSWTKEEMEEVRQQYHLACELIERANAFCQWLEENPVAHFALVARLWNVCARDTQHQRTPPKMRQIAASEVTAGVRYGEWFGIALPERIADARGA
;
A
#
# COMPACT_ATOMS: atom_id res chain seq x y z
N MET A 1 -12.93 -23.08 -36.08
CA MET A 1 -12.55 -23.58 -34.75
C MET A 1 -12.28 -25.06 -34.88
N THR A 2 -11.04 -25.41 -35.16
CA THR A 2 -10.55 -26.80 -35.23
C THR A 2 -9.65 -26.98 -34.03
N LEU A 3 -9.97 -27.96 -33.19
CA LEU A 3 -9.06 -28.42 -32.14
C LEU A 3 -7.70 -28.72 -32.79
N PRO A 4 -6.57 -28.52 -32.07
CA PRO A 4 -5.27 -28.93 -32.59
C PRO A 4 -5.33 -30.41 -33.02
N PRO A 5 -4.57 -30.80 -34.06
CA PRO A 5 -4.62 -32.15 -34.63
C PRO A 5 -4.29 -33.27 -33.61
N ASP A 6 -3.73 -32.91 -32.45
CA ASP A 6 -3.37 -33.80 -31.35
C ASP A 6 -4.25 -33.63 -30.09
N ALA A 7 -5.43 -33.01 -30.19
CA ALA A 7 -6.39 -32.96 -29.08
C ALA A 7 -6.98 -34.35 -28.84
N GLU A 8 -6.28 -35.18 -28.08
CA GLU A 8 -6.79 -36.45 -27.59
C GLU A 8 -8.01 -36.19 -26.70
N ILE A 9 -9.07 -36.99 -26.89
CA ILE A 9 -10.26 -36.94 -26.04
C ILE A 9 -9.79 -37.25 -24.61
N PRO A 10 -10.05 -36.38 -23.61
CA PRO A 10 -9.59 -36.60 -22.25
C PRO A 10 -10.09 -37.94 -21.74
N LEU A 11 -9.14 -38.82 -21.39
CA LEU A 11 -9.41 -40.22 -21.06
C LEU A 11 -9.91 -40.40 -19.61
N SER A 12 -9.75 -39.37 -18.77
CA SER A 12 -10.26 -39.34 -17.39
C SER A 12 -11.09 -38.08 -17.10
N MET A 13 -11.89 -38.14 -16.02
CA MET A 13 -12.68 -36.99 -15.53
C MET A 13 -11.78 -35.83 -15.08
N GLN A 14 -10.59 -36.14 -14.56
CA GLN A 14 -9.62 -35.13 -14.14
C GLN A 14 -9.09 -34.38 -15.36
N ASP A 15 -8.60 -35.10 -16.38
CA ASP A 15 -8.09 -34.49 -17.62
C ASP A 15 -9.16 -33.62 -18.31
N ALA A 16 -10.42 -34.06 -18.26
CA ALA A 16 -11.53 -33.28 -18.81
C ALA A 16 -11.77 -31.98 -18.02
N THR A 17 -11.64 -32.02 -16.70
CA THR A 17 -11.81 -30.85 -15.83
C THR A 17 -10.67 -29.86 -16.04
N ASP A 18 -9.43 -30.34 -16.09
CA ASP A 18 -8.24 -29.51 -16.31
C ASP A 18 -8.29 -28.86 -17.69
N PHE A 19 -8.69 -29.61 -18.71
CA PHE A 19 -8.86 -29.08 -20.06
C PHE A 19 -9.95 -28.01 -20.16
N LEU A 20 -11.11 -28.22 -19.51
CA LEU A 20 -12.19 -27.21 -19.47
C LEU A 20 -11.78 -25.96 -18.70
N THR A 21 -10.98 -26.11 -17.65
CA THR A 21 -10.47 -25.00 -16.84
C THR A 21 -9.48 -24.17 -17.66
N LEU A 22 -8.57 -24.83 -18.39
CA LEU A 22 -7.67 -24.18 -19.35
C LEU A 22 -8.44 -23.41 -20.42
N LEU A 23 -9.45 -24.04 -21.03
CA LEU A 23 -10.28 -23.39 -22.06
C LEU A 23 -11.01 -22.16 -21.53
N LEU A 24 -11.53 -22.23 -20.30
CA LEU A 24 -12.19 -21.09 -19.66
C LEU A 24 -11.21 -19.93 -19.46
N SER A 25 -10.05 -20.21 -18.85
CA SER A 25 -8.98 -19.23 -18.63
C SER A 25 -8.53 -18.56 -19.94
N ILE A 26 -8.24 -19.35 -20.98
CA ILE A 26 -7.88 -18.81 -22.32
C ILE A 26 -8.99 -17.92 -22.86
N THR A 27 -10.25 -18.35 -22.75
CA THR A 27 -11.39 -17.60 -23.29
C THR A 27 -11.54 -16.26 -22.58
N GLU A 28 -11.42 -16.23 -21.26
CA GLU A 28 -11.49 -15.00 -20.45
C GLU A 28 -10.37 -14.02 -20.84
N MET A 29 -9.13 -14.50 -20.96
CA MET A 29 -8.00 -13.66 -21.35
C MET A 29 -8.14 -13.11 -22.77
N LEU A 30 -8.59 -13.95 -23.72
CA LEU A 30 -8.78 -13.51 -25.11
C LEU A 30 -9.94 -12.51 -25.25
N GLN A 31 -10.99 -12.63 -24.44
CA GLN A 31 -12.07 -11.64 -24.40
C GLN A 31 -11.54 -10.29 -23.93
N LEU A 32 -10.75 -10.26 -22.86
CA LEU A 32 -10.11 -9.03 -22.38
C LEU A 32 -9.13 -8.45 -23.40
N TYR A 33 -8.33 -9.30 -24.04
CA TYR A 33 -7.42 -8.87 -25.10
C TYR A 33 -8.21 -8.18 -26.23
N GLN A 34 -9.29 -8.81 -26.71
CA GLN A 34 -10.14 -8.23 -27.75
C GLN A 34 -10.80 -6.91 -27.30
N GLU A 35 -11.19 -6.80 -26.04
CA GLU A 35 -11.84 -5.59 -25.52
C GLU A 35 -10.87 -4.42 -25.30
N CYS A 36 -9.66 -4.71 -24.79
CA CYS A 36 -8.67 -3.70 -24.45
C CYS A 36 -7.81 -3.27 -25.65
N PHE A 37 -7.51 -4.18 -26.56
CA PHE A 37 -6.59 -3.98 -27.69
C PHE A 37 -7.16 -4.60 -28.98
N PRO A 38 -8.29 -4.06 -29.49
CA PRO A 38 -9.02 -4.68 -30.60
C PRO A 38 -8.24 -4.71 -31.92
N GLU A 39 -7.36 -3.74 -32.15
CA GLU A 39 -6.56 -3.66 -33.38
C GLU A 39 -5.45 -4.73 -33.40
N GLU A 40 -4.74 -4.87 -32.30
CA GLU A 40 -3.71 -5.88 -32.07
C GLU A 40 -4.31 -7.29 -32.08
N PHE A 41 -5.48 -7.48 -31.44
CA PHE A 41 -6.19 -8.75 -31.49
C PHE A 41 -6.58 -9.16 -32.92
N ALA A 42 -7.12 -8.21 -33.70
CA ALA A 42 -7.47 -8.47 -35.10
C ALA A 42 -6.24 -8.75 -35.97
N HIS A 43 -5.10 -8.11 -35.66
CA HIS A 43 -3.83 -8.40 -36.31
C HIS A 43 -3.36 -9.83 -36.04
N ASP A 44 -3.36 -10.27 -34.78
CA ASP A 44 -2.99 -11.65 -34.40
C ASP A 44 -3.94 -12.69 -35.01
N GLU A 45 -5.22 -12.35 -35.11
CA GLU A 45 -6.19 -13.19 -35.81
C GLU A 45 -5.87 -13.34 -37.30
N ALA A 46 -5.55 -12.24 -37.99
CA ALA A 46 -5.16 -12.26 -39.40
C ALA A 46 -3.85 -13.03 -39.65
N GLN A 47 -2.91 -12.99 -38.70
CA GLN A 47 -1.66 -13.76 -38.73
C GLN A 47 -1.83 -15.22 -38.27
N GLN A 48 -3.04 -15.63 -37.87
CA GLN A 48 -3.33 -16.97 -37.37
C GLN A 48 -2.48 -17.38 -36.15
N VAL A 49 -2.15 -16.42 -35.28
CA VAL A 49 -1.41 -16.67 -34.03
C VAL A 49 -2.21 -17.66 -33.16
N SER A 50 -1.52 -18.68 -32.63
CA SER A 50 -2.14 -19.74 -31.83
C SER A 50 -2.80 -19.19 -30.55
N ILE A 51 -4.00 -19.68 -30.27
CA ILE A 51 -4.73 -19.43 -29.01
C ILE A 51 -4.45 -20.51 -27.95
N PHE A 52 -3.73 -21.56 -28.31
CA PHE A 52 -3.34 -22.64 -27.40
C PHE A 52 -1.86 -22.51 -27.06
N PRO A 53 -1.47 -22.83 -25.81
CA PRO A 53 -0.07 -22.97 -25.44
C PRO A 53 0.63 -24.01 -26.32
N GLU A 54 1.89 -23.74 -26.64
CA GLU A 54 2.76 -24.72 -27.30
C GLU A 54 3.26 -25.75 -26.27
N GLN A 55 3.82 -26.87 -26.74
CA GLN A 55 4.26 -27.94 -25.84
C GLN A 55 5.33 -27.43 -24.86
N GLY A 56 5.03 -27.51 -23.56
CA GLY A 56 5.92 -27.07 -22.50
C GLY A 56 5.72 -25.63 -22.05
N HIS A 57 4.83 -24.87 -22.72
CA HIS A 57 4.46 -23.52 -22.32
C HIS A 57 3.14 -23.50 -21.56
N ASP A 58 3.05 -22.61 -20.58
CA ASP A 58 1.84 -22.42 -19.79
C ASP A 58 0.85 -21.48 -20.48
N TYR A 59 1.35 -20.50 -21.23
CA TYR A 59 0.53 -19.48 -21.90
C TYR A 59 0.61 -19.59 -23.42
N SER A 60 -0.50 -19.27 -24.09
CA SER A 60 -0.54 -19.19 -25.55
C SER A 60 0.19 -17.95 -26.07
N PRO A 61 0.69 -17.98 -27.33
CA PRO A 61 1.34 -16.81 -27.93
C PRO A 61 0.47 -15.54 -27.91
N ARG A 62 -0.86 -15.66 -28.02
CA ARG A 62 -1.77 -14.50 -27.89
C ARG A 62 -1.89 -13.99 -26.47
N GLU A 63 -1.93 -14.86 -25.47
CA GLU A 63 -1.93 -14.44 -24.06
C GLU A 63 -0.62 -13.74 -23.71
N VAL A 64 0.52 -14.30 -24.18
CA VAL A 64 1.83 -13.66 -24.03
C VAL A 64 1.83 -12.27 -24.65
N HIS A 65 1.31 -12.12 -25.88
CA HIS A 65 1.22 -10.80 -26.52
C HIS A 65 0.31 -9.84 -25.74
N PHE A 66 -0.85 -10.31 -25.27
CA PHE A 66 -1.74 -9.53 -24.41
C PHE A 66 -1.02 -9.03 -23.15
N PHE A 67 -0.28 -9.89 -22.44
CA PHE A 67 0.47 -9.48 -21.25
C PHE A 67 1.56 -8.44 -21.54
N HIS A 68 2.22 -8.51 -22.71
CA HIS A 68 3.16 -7.48 -23.14
C HIS A 68 2.46 -6.13 -23.39
N LEU A 69 1.26 -6.14 -23.98
CA LEU A 69 0.47 -4.93 -24.19
C LEU A 69 -0.01 -4.34 -22.87
N VAL A 70 -0.45 -5.17 -21.91
CA VAL A 70 -0.78 -4.72 -20.56
C VAL A 70 0.44 -4.08 -19.89
N ASN A 71 1.61 -4.72 -19.95
CA ASN A 71 2.87 -4.18 -19.43
C ASN A 71 3.22 -2.80 -20.04
N GLN A 72 2.94 -2.63 -21.34
CA GLN A 72 3.26 -1.41 -22.06
C GLN A 72 2.28 -0.26 -21.80
N HIS A 73 1.00 -0.57 -21.59
CA HIS A 73 -0.08 0.43 -21.63
C HIS A 73 -0.82 0.63 -20.31
N TYR A 74 -0.79 -0.35 -19.40
CA TYR A 74 -1.49 -0.29 -18.12
C TYR A 74 -0.52 -0.18 -16.96
N PHE A 75 0.14 -1.26 -16.58
CA PHE A 75 1.01 -1.33 -15.42
C PHE A 75 2.07 -2.42 -15.60
N PRO A 76 3.19 -2.38 -14.87
CA PRO A 76 4.25 -3.38 -14.98
C PRO A 76 3.71 -4.80 -14.73
N MET A 77 4.09 -5.72 -15.61
CA MET A 77 3.78 -7.14 -15.49
C MET A 77 5.07 -7.92 -15.22
N PRO A 78 5.01 -9.03 -14.47
CA PRO A 78 6.16 -9.89 -14.23
C PRO A 78 6.44 -10.77 -15.45
N LEU A 79 6.91 -10.17 -16.55
CA LEU A 79 7.13 -10.84 -17.84
C LEU A 79 8.18 -11.96 -17.79
N HIS A 80 8.95 -12.05 -16.71
CA HIS A 80 9.93 -13.12 -16.50
C HIS A 80 9.29 -14.50 -16.23
N PHE A 81 7.97 -14.55 -15.97
CA PHE A 81 7.17 -15.78 -15.91
C PHE A 81 6.54 -16.17 -17.26
N LEU A 82 7.00 -15.58 -18.37
CA LEU A 82 6.50 -15.88 -19.71
C LEU A 82 7.60 -16.48 -20.59
N PRO A 83 7.25 -17.41 -21.49
CA PRO A 83 5.94 -18.06 -21.66
C PRO A 83 5.67 -19.18 -20.64
N ASP A 84 6.66 -19.48 -19.78
CA ASP A 84 6.66 -20.56 -18.80
C ASP A 84 6.50 -20.01 -17.39
N ASP A 85 5.45 -20.44 -16.70
CA ASP A 85 5.27 -20.17 -15.29
C ASP A 85 6.23 -21.06 -14.50
N ILE A 86 7.09 -20.45 -13.67
CA ILE A 86 8.06 -21.22 -12.88
C ILE A 86 7.40 -22.20 -11.90
N TYR A 87 6.11 -22.00 -11.60
CA TYR A 87 5.31 -22.88 -10.75
C TYR A 87 4.34 -23.78 -11.55
N GLY A 88 4.22 -23.58 -12.87
CA GLY A 88 3.44 -24.45 -13.78
C GLY A 88 1.92 -24.40 -13.58
N GLU A 89 1.38 -23.30 -13.04
CA GLU A 89 -0.03 -23.19 -12.62
C GLU A 89 -0.80 -22.05 -13.31
N ARG A 90 -0.24 -21.46 -14.37
CA ARG A 90 -0.82 -20.29 -15.07
C ARG A 90 -1.23 -19.18 -14.09
N GLN A 91 -0.41 -18.92 -13.08
CA GLN A 91 -0.70 -18.04 -11.94
C GLN A 91 -1.04 -16.62 -12.38
N LEU A 92 -0.46 -16.14 -13.48
CA LEU A 92 -0.75 -14.81 -14.01
C LEU A 92 -2.20 -14.63 -14.45
N THR A 93 -2.95 -15.71 -14.67
CA THR A 93 -4.37 -15.64 -15.05
C THR A 93 -5.33 -15.74 -13.86
N ALA A 94 -4.84 -16.09 -12.67
CA ALA A 94 -5.68 -16.30 -11.49
C ALA A 94 -6.14 -14.98 -10.86
N PHE A 95 -5.26 -13.97 -10.83
CA PHE A 95 -5.49 -12.62 -10.33
C PHE A 95 -4.51 -11.66 -11.01
N LEU A 96 -4.77 -10.35 -10.94
CA LEU A 96 -3.83 -9.37 -11.48
C LEU A 96 -2.51 -9.41 -10.69
N PRO A 97 -1.36 -9.62 -11.35
CA PRO A 97 -0.08 -9.66 -10.65
C PRO A 97 0.34 -8.25 -10.26
N ILE A 98 0.50 -8.02 -8.96
CA ILE A 98 1.01 -6.76 -8.40
C ILE A 98 2.33 -7.06 -7.72
N GLU A 99 3.43 -6.65 -8.35
CA GLU A 99 4.77 -6.76 -7.76
C GLU A 99 5.00 -5.63 -6.74
N PRO A 100 5.59 -5.93 -5.57
CA PRO A 100 5.92 -4.90 -4.59
C PRO A 100 6.79 -3.79 -5.16
N MET A 101 6.33 -2.55 -5.02
CA MET A 101 7.11 -1.33 -5.27
C MET A 101 7.49 -0.59 -3.98
N GLY A 102 6.89 -1.01 -2.86
CA GLY A 102 7.15 -0.46 -1.53
C GLY A 102 8.37 -1.07 -0.84
N PHE A 103 8.40 -0.95 0.49
CA PHE A 103 9.47 -1.49 1.29
C PHE A 103 9.14 -2.91 1.73
N ASP A 104 9.77 -3.88 1.10
CA ASP A 104 9.87 -5.23 1.66
C ASP A 104 11.09 -5.23 2.58
N LEU A 105 10.87 -5.17 3.90
CA LEU A 105 11.92 -5.10 4.93
C LEU A 105 12.00 -6.37 5.75
N TYR A 106 11.72 -7.50 5.10
CA TYR A 106 11.75 -8.80 5.75
C TYR A 106 13.17 -9.25 6.07
N GLU A 107 14.15 -8.93 5.21
CA GLU A 107 15.55 -9.29 5.36
C GLU A 107 16.39 -8.09 5.83
N GLU A 108 17.31 -8.32 6.77
CA GLU A 108 18.18 -7.25 7.31
C GLU A 108 19.09 -6.62 6.24
N GLU A 109 19.42 -7.37 5.19
CA GLU A 109 20.19 -6.88 4.04
C GLU A 109 19.48 -5.75 3.29
N GLN A 110 18.14 -5.78 3.21
CA GLN A 110 17.35 -4.80 2.45
C GLN A 110 17.46 -3.39 3.05
N TYR A 111 17.61 -3.29 4.37
CA TYR A 111 17.83 -2.01 5.07
C TYR A 111 19.17 -1.36 4.67
N GLN A 112 20.18 -2.17 4.34
CA GLN A 112 21.54 -1.70 4.09
C GLN A 112 21.67 -1.01 2.73
N GLU A 113 20.85 -1.42 1.76
CA GLU A 113 20.86 -0.88 0.39
C GLU A 113 20.12 0.46 0.27
N LEU A 114 19.31 0.84 1.26
CA LEU A 114 18.56 2.09 1.24
C LEU A 114 19.46 3.32 1.31
N ASP A 115 19.04 4.42 0.66
CA ASP A 115 19.74 5.69 0.78
C ASP A 115 19.72 6.20 2.24
N PHE A 116 20.67 7.07 2.59
CA PHE A 116 20.90 7.47 3.97
C PHE A 116 19.70 8.18 4.61
N GLY A 117 18.93 8.93 3.82
CA GLY A 117 17.70 9.59 4.25
C GLY A 117 16.65 8.60 4.74
N TRP A 118 16.50 7.47 4.05
CA TRP A 118 15.61 6.38 4.48
C TRP A 118 16.12 5.70 5.76
N LYS A 119 17.44 5.49 5.88
CA LYS A 119 18.06 4.95 7.10
C LYS A 119 17.84 5.84 8.33
N LEU A 120 17.86 7.17 8.17
CA LEU A 120 17.51 8.11 9.25
C LEU A 120 16.06 7.92 9.72
N LEU A 121 15.14 7.63 8.81
CA LEU A 121 13.74 7.40 9.15
C LEU A 121 13.52 6.04 9.81
N LEU A 122 14.25 5.00 9.40
CA LEU A 122 14.28 3.72 10.12
C LEU A 122 14.78 3.90 11.56
N TYR A 123 15.84 4.70 11.75
CA TYR A 123 16.30 5.07 13.09
C TYR A 123 15.23 5.85 13.85
N LEU A 124 14.52 6.79 13.21
CA LEU A 124 13.42 7.54 13.84
C LEU A 124 12.30 6.61 14.33
N LEU A 125 11.91 5.64 13.50
CA LEU A 125 10.88 4.64 13.82
C LEU A 125 11.33 3.62 14.87
N GLY A 126 12.64 3.54 15.13
CA GLY A 126 13.24 2.60 16.09
C GLY A 126 13.39 1.20 15.53
N ALA A 127 13.38 1.05 14.20
CA ALA A 127 13.68 -0.20 13.51
C ALA A 127 15.18 -0.55 13.59
N VAL A 128 16.03 0.48 13.64
CA VAL A 128 17.49 0.37 13.82
C VAL A 128 17.95 1.28 14.95
N ASP A 129 19.10 0.96 15.54
CA ASP A 129 19.73 1.76 16.59
C ASP A 129 20.86 2.67 16.06
N GLU A 130 21.47 3.43 16.96
CA GLU A 130 22.55 4.36 16.62
C GLU A 130 23.83 3.62 16.20
N GLU A 131 24.10 2.43 16.75
CA GLU A 131 25.28 1.63 16.41
C GLU A 131 25.20 1.14 14.97
N TRP A 132 24.04 0.61 14.60
CA TRP A 132 23.73 0.21 13.23
C TRP A 132 23.86 1.41 12.28
N LEU A 133 23.21 2.54 12.59
CA LEU A 133 23.26 3.71 11.73
C LEU A 133 24.69 4.27 11.59
N ASN A 134 25.50 4.18 12.66
CA ASN A 134 26.91 4.59 12.64
C ASN A 134 27.80 3.70 11.77
N THR A 135 27.40 2.45 11.52
CA THR A 135 28.12 1.53 10.62
C THR A 135 27.93 1.92 9.16
N TYR A 136 26.77 2.48 8.81
CA TYR A 136 26.40 2.82 7.43
C TYR A 136 26.38 4.32 7.14
N ARG A 137 26.72 5.18 8.12
CA ARG A 137 26.81 6.62 7.89
C ARG A 137 28.03 6.94 7.02
N GLU A 138 27.80 7.70 5.97
CA GLU A 138 28.88 8.33 5.20
C GLU A 138 29.43 9.57 5.89
N TYR A 139 28.70 10.10 6.89
CA TYR A 139 29.00 11.34 7.60
C TYR A 139 29.30 11.09 9.08
N ALA A 140 30.51 11.41 9.54
CA ALA A 140 30.90 11.27 10.93
C ALA A 140 30.60 12.55 11.73
N SER A 141 29.38 12.71 12.21
CA SER A 141 29.03 13.75 13.19
C SER A 141 28.18 13.20 14.33
N GLU A 142 28.61 13.48 15.56
CA GLU A 142 27.85 13.18 16.78
C GLU A 142 26.63 14.11 16.93
N GLU A 143 26.62 15.25 16.23
CA GLU A 143 25.55 16.25 16.30
C GLU A 143 24.21 15.73 15.75
N LEU A 144 24.25 14.68 14.91
CA LEU A 144 23.08 14.05 14.32
C LEU A 144 22.07 13.58 15.39
N PHE A 145 22.55 13.17 16.56
CA PHE A 145 21.75 12.59 17.64
C PHE A 145 21.50 13.56 18.81
N GLU A 146 21.82 14.85 18.67
CA GLU A 146 21.61 15.83 19.74
C GLU A 146 20.13 16.01 20.12
N VAL A 147 19.22 15.84 19.14
CA VAL A 147 17.79 15.83 19.41
C VAL A 147 17.37 14.38 19.70
N PRO A 148 17.06 14.02 20.96
CA PRO A 148 16.66 12.66 21.28
C PRO A 148 15.33 12.33 20.60
N VAL A 149 15.21 11.12 20.03
CA VAL A 149 13.97 10.66 19.39
C VAL A 149 13.09 9.94 20.41
N SER A 150 11.83 10.36 20.54
CA SER A 150 10.82 9.67 21.33
C SER A 150 10.46 8.33 20.69
N ARG A 151 10.46 7.28 21.51
CA ARG A 151 10.02 5.92 21.14
C ARG A 151 8.53 5.67 21.46
N ASP A 152 7.81 6.70 21.89
CA ASP A 152 6.40 6.60 22.20
C ASP A 152 5.56 6.49 20.92
N ALA A 153 4.38 5.89 21.02
CA ALA A 153 3.45 5.80 19.91
C ALA A 153 3.02 7.19 19.41
N VAL A 154 3.11 7.39 18.09
CA VAL A 154 2.64 8.59 17.39
C VAL A 154 1.32 8.30 16.69
N SER A 155 0.32 9.16 16.89
CA SER A 155 -0.93 9.15 16.12
C SER A 155 -0.66 9.58 14.68
N GLU A 156 -1.02 8.71 13.74
CA GLU A 156 -0.89 8.98 12.30
C GLU A 156 -1.68 10.22 11.86
N ALA A 157 -2.94 10.34 12.29
CA ALA A 157 -3.77 11.51 11.97
C ALA A 157 -3.13 12.83 12.44
N LEU A 158 -2.51 12.83 13.63
CA LEU A 158 -1.81 14.00 14.16
C LEU A 158 -0.54 14.31 13.37
N LEU A 159 0.21 13.27 12.97
CA LEU A 159 1.41 13.41 12.16
C LEU A 159 1.07 14.02 10.80
N LEU A 160 0.09 13.45 10.09
CA LEU A 160 -0.42 13.98 8.82
C LEU A 160 -0.82 15.45 8.93
N GLN A 161 -1.64 15.79 9.94
CA GLN A 161 -2.11 17.16 10.15
C GLN A 161 -0.94 18.14 10.34
N ARG A 162 0.08 17.76 11.11
CA ARG A 162 1.19 18.66 11.44
C ARG A 162 2.21 18.78 10.32
N CYS A 163 2.51 17.68 9.63
CA CYS A 163 3.35 17.69 8.44
C CYS A 163 2.75 18.60 7.37
N ALA A 164 1.45 18.45 7.08
CA ALA A 164 0.74 19.30 6.12
C ALA A 164 0.82 20.79 6.45
N ALA A 165 0.87 21.16 7.73
CA ALA A 165 0.99 22.55 8.17
C ALA A 165 2.40 23.15 8.02
N GLN A 166 3.45 22.35 7.80
CA GLN A 166 4.83 22.84 7.65
C GLN A 166 5.16 23.28 6.21
N GLY A 167 4.41 22.81 5.21
CA GLY A 167 4.79 22.94 3.79
C GLY A 167 5.93 21.99 3.40
N GLU A 168 6.25 21.95 2.11
CA GLU A 168 7.35 21.12 1.61
C GLU A 168 8.71 21.63 2.13
N PRO A 169 9.66 20.72 2.45
CA PRO A 169 9.61 19.27 2.23
C PRO A 169 8.98 18.47 3.40
N LEU A 170 8.76 19.10 4.56
CA LEU A 170 8.24 18.42 5.76
C LEU A 170 6.80 17.92 5.60
N ALA A 171 6.03 18.46 4.66
CA ALA A 171 4.70 17.94 4.32
C ALA A 171 4.75 16.49 3.83
N SER A 172 5.84 16.07 3.19
CA SER A 172 6.03 14.71 2.68
C SER A 172 6.51 13.71 3.75
N PHE A 173 6.93 14.18 4.93
CA PHE A 173 7.43 13.29 6.00
C PHE A 173 6.40 12.22 6.44
N ALA A 174 5.13 12.60 6.60
CA ALA A 174 4.10 11.65 7.02
C ALA A 174 3.88 10.53 5.99
N LEU A 175 3.93 10.87 4.70
CA LEU A 175 3.87 9.92 3.60
C LEU A 175 5.05 8.96 3.64
N THR A 176 6.27 9.47 3.85
CA THR A 176 7.47 8.63 3.91
C THR A 176 7.40 7.61 5.07
N VAL A 177 6.81 8.01 6.21
CA VAL A 177 6.52 7.09 7.33
C VAL A 177 5.47 6.05 6.97
N GLN A 178 4.43 6.43 6.22
CA GLN A 178 3.41 5.50 5.73
C GLN A 178 3.99 4.46 4.77
N MET A 179 4.88 4.88 3.87
CA MET A 179 5.58 3.99 2.95
C MET A 179 6.43 2.96 3.69
N LEU A 180 7.24 3.38 4.69
CA LEU A 180 8.04 2.45 5.51
C LEU A 180 7.19 1.47 6.33
N ARG A 181 5.88 1.72 6.45
CA ARG A 181 4.93 0.87 7.16
C ARG A 181 4.00 0.10 6.22
N ASN A 182 4.20 0.20 4.91
CA ASN A 182 3.34 -0.39 3.90
C ASN A 182 1.85 -0.03 4.12
N ASN A 183 1.60 1.22 4.54
CA ASN A 183 0.26 1.73 4.87
C ASN A 183 -0.01 3.06 4.16
N THR A 184 0.03 3.01 2.83
CA THR A 184 -0.28 4.12 1.94
C THR A 184 -1.66 3.93 1.30
N ASP A 185 -2.08 4.89 0.48
CA ASP A 185 -3.29 4.76 -0.34
C ASP A 185 -3.08 3.93 -1.61
N SER A 186 -1.87 3.39 -1.86
CA SER A 186 -1.56 2.57 -3.05
C SER A 186 -1.23 1.12 -2.69
N VAL A 187 -1.94 0.18 -3.31
CA VAL A 187 -1.70 -1.27 -3.15
C VAL A 187 -0.26 -1.66 -3.53
N TRP A 188 0.31 -1.04 -4.56
CA TRP A 188 1.67 -1.34 -5.04
C TRP A 188 2.76 -1.05 -3.98
N LEU A 189 2.50 -0.11 -3.08
CA LEU A 189 3.43 0.24 -1.99
C LEU A 189 3.15 -0.51 -0.70
N ASN A 190 2.04 -1.25 -0.63
CA ASN A 190 1.58 -1.90 0.59
C ASN A 190 1.77 -3.43 0.55
N VAL A 191 1.77 -4.02 -0.64
CA VAL A 191 2.04 -5.45 -0.82
C VAL A 191 3.50 -5.78 -0.55
N THR A 192 3.75 -7.00 -0.08
CA THR A 192 5.10 -7.56 0.10
C THR A 192 5.19 -8.93 -0.57
N MET A 193 6.40 -9.49 -0.66
CA MET A 193 6.57 -10.85 -1.18
C MET A 193 5.88 -11.91 -0.30
N GLU A 194 5.68 -11.63 0.99
CA GLU A 194 4.97 -12.51 1.91
C GLU A 194 3.45 -12.30 1.91
N ASP A 195 2.99 -11.07 1.64
CA ASP A 195 1.57 -10.69 1.61
C ASP A 195 1.20 -10.15 0.22
N VAL A 196 1.05 -11.10 -0.72
CA VAL A 196 0.69 -10.81 -2.11
C VAL A 196 -0.77 -10.40 -2.24
N CYS A 197 -1.06 -9.38 -3.06
CA CYS A 197 -2.43 -8.98 -3.34
C CYS A 197 -3.13 -10.02 -4.23
N ARG A 198 -4.33 -10.44 -3.81
CA ARG A 198 -5.23 -11.33 -4.56
C ARG A 198 -6.63 -10.75 -4.71
N ASP A 199 -6.78 -9.46 -4.43
CA ASP A 199 -8.09 -8.80 -4.38
C ASP A 199 -8.60 -8.37 -5.76
N PHE A 200 -7.71 -8.30 -6.77
CA PHE A 200 -8.05 -7.85 -8.12
C PHE A 200 -8.11 -9.01 -9.11
N SER A 201 -9.21 -9.10 -9.85
CA SER A 201 -9.40 -10.08 -10.92
C SER A 201 -9.05 -9.47 -12.28
N TRP A 202 -8.96 -10.33 -13.29
CA TRP A 202 -8.82 -9.90 -14.67
C TRP A 202 -10.15 -9.38 -15.20
N THR A 203 -10.39 -8.09 -14.98
CA THR A 203 -11.47 -7.31 -15.61
C THR A 203 -10.92 -5.99 -16.09
N LYS A 204 -11.54 -5.39 -17.12
CA LYS A 204 -11.07 -4.09 -17.63
C LYS A 204 -11.17 -3.00 -16.58
N GLU A 205 -12.23 -3.02 -15.79
CA GLU A 205 -12.46 -2.08 -14.68
C GLU A 205 -11.37 -2.19 -13.61
N GLU A 206 -11.03 -3.41 -13.17
CA GLU A 206 -9.99 -3.62 -12.16
C GLU A 206 -8.59 -3.36 -12.72
N MET A 207 -8.34 -3.67 -14.00
CA MET A 207 -7.08 -3.29 -14.66
C MET A 207 -6.89 -1.76 -14.68
N GLU A 208 -7.97 -1.02 -14.94
CA GLU A 208 -7.94 0.45 -14.91
C GLU A 208 -7.74 0.99 -13.49
N GLU A 209 -8.35 0.36 -12.48
CA GLU A 209 -8.11 0.70 -11.07
C GLU A 209 -6.65 0.45 -10.67
N VAL A 210 -6.12 -0.74 -10.98
CA VAL A 210 -4.71 -1.10 -10.69
C VAL A 210 -3.75 -0.15 -11.42
N ARG A 211 -4.07 0.28 -12.65
CA ARG A 211 -3.31 1.30 -13.38
C ARG A 211 -3.32 2.66 -12.65
N GLN A 212 -4.46 3.10 -12.14
CA GLN A 212 -4.54 4.34 -11.36
C GLN A 212 -3.72 4.23 -10.05
N GLN A 213 -3.81 3.09 -9.38
CA GLN A 213 -3.01 2.80 -8.18
C GLN A 213 -1.50 2.77 -8.46
N TYR A 214 -1.09 2.28 -9.63
CA TYR A 214 0.29 2.28 -10.09
C TYR A 214 0.81 3.71 -10.28
N HIS A 215 0.05 4.56 -10.99
CA HIS A 215 0.43 5.97 -11.16
C HIS A 215 0.50 6.71 -9.81
N LEU A 216 -0.44 6.45 -8.91
CA LEU A 216 -0.38 6.98 -7.54
C LEU A 216 0.90 6.51 -6.84
N ALA A 217 1.27 5.24 -6.95
CA ALA A 217 2.50 4.71 -6.36
C ALA A 217 3.74 5.47 -6.85
N CYS A 218 3.86 5.69 -8.16
CA CYS A 218 4.95 6.46 -8.75
C CYS A 218 5.02 7.89 -8.17
N GLU A 219 3.89 8.60 -8.10
CA GLU A 219 3.84 9.95 -7.53
C GLU A 219 4.26 9.98 -6.05
N LEU A 220 3.81 8.99 -5.27
CA LEU A 220 4.16 8.90 -3.85
C LEU A 220 5.66 8.58 -3.66
N ILE A 221 6.22 7.67 -4.46
CA ILE A 221 7.65 7.35 -4.46
C ILE A 221 8.49 8.58 -4.77
N GLU A 222 8.14 9.33 -5.82
CA GLU A 222 8.88 10.54 -6.21
C GLU A 222 8.91 11.57 -5.07
N ARG A 223 7.77 11.81 -4.42
CA ARG A 223 7.67 12.75 -3.29
C ARG A 223 8.48 12.29 -2.08
N ALA A 224 8.40 11.00 -1.74
CA ALA A 224 9.12 10.46 -0.60
C ALA A 224 10.63 10.44 -0.85
N ASN A 225 11.08 10.11 -2.06
CA ASN A 225 12.49 10.18 -2.45
C ASN A 225 13.00 11.62 -2.40
N ALA A 226 12.23 12.61 -2.87
CA ALA A 226 12.61 14.01 -2.75
C ALA A 226 12.78 14.46 -1.29
N PHE A 227 11.93 13.97 -0.39
CA PHE A 227 12.06 14.23 1.06
C PHE A 227 13.30 13.56 1.67
N CYS A 228 13.58 12.31 1.31
CA CYS A 228 14.78 11.60 1.78
C CYS A 228 16.07 12.25 1.24
N GLN A 229 16.09 12.66 -0.02
CA GLN A 229 17.19 13.42 -0.59
C GLN A 229 17.39 14.75 0.15
N TRP A 230 16.30 15.47 0.47
CA TRP A 230 16.39 16.67 1.29
C TRP A 230 17.00 16.37 2.66
N LEU A 231 16.62 15.28 3.33
CA LEU A 231 17.26 14.87 4.59
C LEU A 231 18.78 14.69 4.43
N GLU A 232 19.22 14.11 3.32
CA GLU A 232 20.64 13.83 3.04
C GLU A 232 21.46 15.09 2.74
N GLU A 233 20.85 16.14 2.18
CA GLU A 233 21.55 17.40 1.88
C GLU A 233 22.13 18.07 3.13
N ASN A 234 21.45 17.95 4.28
CA ASN A 234 21.92 18.45 5.56
C ASN A 234 21.38 17.58 6.73
N PRO A 235 21.97 16.40 6.95
CA PRO A 235 21.41 15.40 7.85
C PRO A 235 21.22 15.92 9.27
N VAL A 236 22.21 16.66 9.80
CA VAL A 236 22.15 17.19 11.18
C VAL A 236 20.98 18.16 11.35
N ALA A 237 20.88 19.18 10.48
CA ALA A 237 19.86 20.21 10.64
C ALA A 237 18.46 19.68 10.27
N HIS A 238 18.34 18.94 9.17
CA HIS A 238 17.05 18.47 8.68
C HIS A 238 16.48 17.34 9.53
N PHE A 239 17.32 16.40 9.97
CA PHE A 239 16.88 15.36 10.90
C PHE A 239 16.45 15.94 12.25
N ALA A 240 17.15 16.96 12.76
CA ALA A 240 16.73 17.66 13.97
C ALA A 240 15.33 18.28 13.86
N LEU A 241 14.93 18.77 12.68
CA LEU A 241 13.57 19.27 12.43
C LEU A 241 12.54 18.12 12.48
N VAL A 242 12.84 17.02 11.80
CA VAL A 242 11.99 15.81 11.76
C VAL A 242 11.83 15.22 13.16
N ALA A 243 12.91 15.04 13.90
CA ALA A 243 12.91 14.50 15.25
C ALA A 243 12.09 15.39 16.21
N ARG A 244 12.22 16.72 16.13
CA ARG A 244 11.38 17.64 16.92
C ARG A 244 9.91 17.49 16.58
N LEU A 245 9.57 17.45 15.29
CA LEU A 245 8.18 17.29 14.83
C LEU A 245 7.59 15.97 15.35
N TRP A 246 8.32 14.87 15.19
CA TRP A 246 7.98 13.54 15.68
C TRP A 246 7.72 13.55 17.20
N ASN A 247 8.65 14.08 17.98
CA ASN A 247 8.55 14.14 19.44
C ASN A 247 7.32 14.91 19.94
N VAL A 248 7.00 16.01 19.26
CA VAL A 248 5.80 16.80 19.59
C VAL A 248 4.54 15.98 19.29
N CYS A 249 4.49 15.26 18.17
CA CYS A 249 3.37 14.38 17.85
C CYS A 249 3.25 13.23 18.89
N ALA A 250 4.37 12.63 19.29
CA ALA A 250 4.42 11.55 20.27
C ALA A 250 3.86 12.00 21.62
N ARG A 251 4.35 13.13 22.14
CA ARG A 251 3.88 13.72 23.40
C ARG A 251 2.38 14.01 23.38
N ASP A 252 1.90 14.65 22.31
CA ASP A 252 0.50 15.08 22.22
C ASP A 252 -0.44 13.88 21.98
N THR A 253 0.04 12.80 21.37
CA THR A 253 -0.66 11.50 21.30
C THR A 253 -0.88 10.91 22.69
N GLN A 254 0.14 10.94 23.55
CA GLN A 254 0.01 10.45 24.94
C GLN A 254 -0.97 11.28 25.76
N HIS A 255 -1.01 12.60 25.56
CA HIS A 255 -1.98 13.47 26.21
C HIS A 255 -3.43 13.17 25.81
N GLN A 256 -3.69 12.79 24.55
CA GLN A 256 -5.03 12.39 24.09
C GLN A 256 -5.46 11.03 24.62
N ARG A 257 -4.52 10.10 24.81
CA ARG A 257 -4.79 8.75 25.36
C ARG A 257 -5.02 8.75 26.87
N THR A 258 -4.52 9.76 27.57
CA THR A 258 -4.74 9.90 29.01
C THR A 258 -6.09 10.58 29.22
N PRO A 259 -7.15 9.89 29.70
CA PRO A 259 -8.40 10.57 30.01
C PRO A 259 -8.10 11.69 31.02
N PRO A 260 -8.80 12.85 30.94
CA PRO A 260 -8.62 13.88 31.94
C PRO A 260 -8.83 13.24 33.30
N LYS A 261 -7.86 13.39 34.22
CA LYS A 261 -8.05 12.99 35.61
C LYS A 261 -9.30 13.73 36.08
N MET A 262 -10.44 13.05 36.11
CA MET A 262 -11.61 13.55 36.82
C MET A 262 -11.12 13.74 38.24
N ARG A 263 -10.93 15.00 38.61
CA ARG A 263 -10.64 15.37 39.98
C ARG A 263 -11.86 14.90 40.75
N GLN A 264 -11.73 13.81 41.50
CA GLN A 264 -12.74 13.45 42.49
C GLN A 264 -12.71 14.56 43.53
N ILE A 265 -13.54 15.56 43.31
CA ILE A 265 -13.84 16.56 44.31
C ILE A 265 -14.60 15.79 45.40
N ALA A 266 -14.01 15.72 46.60
CA ALA A 266 -14.70 15.12 47.73
C ALA A 266 -16.04 15.83 47.93
N ALA A 267 -17.12 15.11 48.27
CA ALA A 267 -18.44 15.72 48.49
C ALA A 267 -18.41 16.85 49.55
N SER A 268 -17.38 16.87 50.41
CA SER A 268 -17.08 17.93 51.37
C SER A 268 -16.62 19.25 50.75
N GLU A 269 -16.04 19.24 49.54
CA GLU A 269 -15.62 20.46 48.83
C GLU A 269 -16.76 21.06 47.99
N VAL A 270 -17.72 20.25 47.53
CA VAL A 270 -18.92 20.76 46.81
C VAL A 270 -19.92 21.41 47.77
N THR A 271 -19.99 20.93 49.02
CA THR A 271 -20.94 21.44 50.03
C THR A 271 -20.49 22.75 50.71
N ALA A 272 -19.23 23.17 50.54
CA ALA A 272 -18.73 24.41 51.12
C ALA A 272 -19.12 25.69 50.33
N GLY A 273 -19.70 25.54 49.12
CA GLY A 273 -20.03 26.67 48.24
C GLY A 273 -21.49 26.82 47.85
N VAL A 274 -22.36 25.83 48.13
CA VAL A 274 -23.77 25.88 47.70
C VAL A 274 -24.66 26.30 48.87
N ARG A 275 -25.02 27.59 48.90
CA ARG A 275 -26.16 28.07 49.69
C ARG A 275 -27.41 27.40 49.13
N TYR A 276 -27.90 26.36 49.81
CA TYR A 276 -29.20 25.77 49.56
C TYR A 276 -30.29 26.75 50.04
N GLY A 277 -30.71 27.62 49.13
CA GLY A 277 -31.82 28.54 49.32
C GLY A 277 -31.96 29.35 48.04
N GLU A 278 -33.10 29.20 47.39
CA GLU A 278 -33.46 29.69 46.06
C GLU A 278 -33.19 28.66 44.94
N TRP A 279 -34.12 28.58 43.97
CA TRP A 279 -34.11 27.72 42.78
C TRP A 279 -34.73 26.31 42.93
N PHE A 280 -35.97 26.23 43.45
CA PHE A 280 -36.95 25.32 42.85
C PHE A 280 -37.93 26.14 42.04
N GLY A 281 -37.91 25.93 40.73
CA GLY A 281 -39.00 26.37 39.87
C GLY A 281 -38.59 26.60 38.43
N ILE A 282 -38.28 25.54 37.67
CA ILE A 282 -38.69 25.42 36.27
C ILE A 282 -38.95 23.94 35.96
N ALA A 283 -40.11 23.69 35.34
CA ALA A 283 -40.68 22.41 34.98
C ALA A 283 -39.92 21.70 33.83
N LEU A 284 -39.95 20.37 33.86
CA LEU A 284 -39.60 19.50 32.73
C LEU A 284 -40.71 19.54 31.67
N PRO A 285 -40.40 19.69 30.36
CA PRO A 285 -41.37 19.44 29.31
C PRO A 285 -41.50 17.94 29.03
N GLU A 286 -42.75 17.49 28.93
CA GLU A 286 -43.18 16.14 28.59
C GLU A 286 -42.80 15.75 27.15
N ARG A 287 -42.55 14.45 26.98
CA ARG A 287 -42.50 13.73 25.70
C ARG A 287 -43.89 13.71 25.05
N ILE A 288 -43.96 14.00 23.75
CA ILE A 288 -45.04 13.63 22.82
C ILE A 288 -44.31 13.21 21.52
N ALA A 289 -44.18 11.94 21.13
CA ALA A 289 -45.17 10.93 20.70
C ALA A 289 -45.95 11.31 19.42
N ASP A 290 -45.60 10.62 18.33
CA ASP A 290 -46.38 10.26 17.14
C ASP A 290 -47.10 11.33 16.28
N ALA A 291 -46.80 11.28 14.98
CA ALA A 291 -47.81 11.44 13.93
C ALA A 291 -47.39 10.72 12.64
N ARG A 292 -47.92 9.50 12.45
CA ARG A 292 -48.20 8.92 11.13
C ARG A 292 -49.58 9.43 10.68
N GLY A 293 -49.71 9.80 9.40
CA GLY A 293 -50.98 9.76 8.67
C GLY A 293 -51.48 11.10 8.11
N ALA A 294 -51.17 11.34 6.83
CA ALA A 294 -52.10 11.69 5.75
C ALA A 294 -51.34 11.70 4.43
#